data_AF-A0A966NX15-F1
#
_entry.id   AF-A0A966NX15-F1
#
_cell.length_a   1.000
_cell.length_b   1.000
_cell.length_c   1.000
_cell.angle_alpha   90.00
_cell.angle_beta   90.00
_cell.angle_gamma   90.00
#
_symmetry.space_group_name_H-M   'P 1'
#
loop_
_entity.id
_entity.type
_entity.pdbx_description
1 polymer ?
#
loop_
_entity_poly.entity_id
_entity_poly.type
_entity_poly.pdbx_seq_one_letter_code
_entity_poly.pdbx_strand_id
1 'polypeptide(L)'
;TKITFTTTGVYNVSFSMQLGKIDSGTDLVSIWLVQNGDNVPWSSTDLYLTDSGTKSRTVAAWNFFVVIAAGDNIQLMISAENDLKTSILALPEQTNPVRPAVPSTILTVSQVGS
;
A
#
# COMPACT_ATOMS: atom_id res chain seq x y z
N THR A 1 -8.43 -5.20 1.39
CA THR A 1 -9.17 -5.64 2.61
C THR A 1 -9.92 -4.46 3.19
N LYS A 2 -11.11 -4.69 3.76
CA LYS A 2 -11.91 -3.69 4.48
C LYS A 2 -11.49 -3.65 5.96
N ILE A 3 -11.26 -2.45 6.47
CA ILE A 3 -11.00 -2.20 7.90
C ILE A 3 -12.18 -1.40 8.44
N THR A 4 -12.99 -2.02 9.29
CA THR A 4 -14.17 -1.40 9.90
C THR A 4 -13.84 -0.88 11.28
N PHE A 5 -14.21 0.36 11.55
CA PHE A 5 -13.96 1.03 12.82
C PHE A 5 -15.20 0.97 13.71
N THR A 6 -15.00 0.64 14.98
CA THR A 6 -16.08 0.56 15.97
C THR A 6 -16.23 1.84 16.79
N THR A 7 -15.30 2.79 16.65
CA THR A 7 -15.22 3.98 17.49
C THR A 7 -15.02 5.20 16.61
N THR A 8 -15.76 6.26 16.91
CA THR A 8 -15.62 7.56 16.24
C THR A 8 -14.31 8.22 16.65
N GLY A 9 -13.62 8.84 15.71
CA GLY A 9 -12.41 9.62 15.99
C GLY A 9 -11.61 9.92 14.75
N VAL A 10 -10.41 10.48 14.97
CA VAL A 10 -9.42 10.69 13.93
C VAL A 10 -8.37 9.60 14.02
N TYR A 11 -8.11 8.92 12.91
CA TYR A 11 -7.16 7.82 12.83
C TYR A 11 -6.04 8.15 11.85
N ASN A 12 -4.83 7.74 12.22
CA ASN A 12 -3.70 7.64 11.33
C ASN A 12 -3.65 6.21 10.78
N VAL A 13 -3.86 6.07 9.47
CA VAL A 13 -3.69 4.82 8.72
C VAL A 13 -2.35 4.89 8.01
N SER A 14 -1.36 4.16 8.51
CA SER A 14 -0.02 4.10 7.93
C SER A 14 0.22 2.75 7.27
N PHE A 15 0.93 2.73 6.15
CA PHE A 15 1.29 1.47 5.51
C PHE A 15 2.70 1.51 4.92
N SER A 16 3.23 0.32 4.67
CA SER A 16 4.39 0.12 3.81
C SER A 16 4.22 -1.16 3.00
N MET A 17 4.66 -1.13 1.75
CA MET A 17 4.71 -2.33 0.91
C MET A 17 5.88 -2.28 -0.08
N GLN A 18 6.43 -3.46 -0.37
CA GLN A 18 7.43 -3.63 -1.42
C GLN A 18 6.71 -4.00 -2.72
N LEU A 19 6.87 -3.16 -3.74
CA LEU A 19 6.42 -3.42 -5.10
C LEU A 19 7.60 -3.87 -5.96
N GLY A 20 7.33 -4.63 -7.01
CA GLY A 20 8.30 -4.89 -8.06
C GLY A 20 7.70 -5.62 -9.24
N LYS A 21 8.46 -5.69 -10.33
CA LYS A 21 8.01 -6.27 -11.60
C LYS A 21 9.09 -7.10 -12.27
N ILE A 22 8.69 -8.08 -13.09
CA ILE A 22 9.62 -9.02 -13.77
C ILE A 22 9.79 -8.77 -15.27
N ASP A 23 8.93 -7.98 -15.89
CA ASP A 23 9.05 -7.56 -17.28
C ASP A 23 9.93 -6.32 -17.43
N SER A 24 10.32 -5.98 -18.66
CA SER A 24 11.02 -4.75 -18.99
C SER A 24 10.06 -3.56 -19.14
N GLY A 25 10.58 -2.34 -19.19
CA GLY A 25 9.78 -1.13 -19.42
C GLY A 25 9.39 -0.43 -18.13
N THR A 26 8.36 0.42 -18.22
CA THR A 26 7.88 1.24 -17.12
C THR A 26 6.43 0.93 -16.81
N ASP A 27 6.16 0.68 -15.54
CA ASP A 27 4.87 0.33 -14.99
C ASP A 27 4.37 1.48 -14.13
N LEU A 28 3.11 1.87 -14.31
CA LEU A 28 2.46 2.84 -13.43
C LEU A 28 1.57 2.09 -12.44
N VAL A 29 1.85 2.32 -11.15
CA VAL A 29 1.05 1.83 -10.03
C VAL A 29 0.47 3.02 -9.28
N SER A 30 -0.84 3.04 -9.11
CA SER A 30 -1.54 4.04 -8.32
C SER A 30 -2.05 3.41 -7.03
N ILE A 31 -1.83 4.08 -5.90
CA ILE A 31 -2.32 3.66 -4.58
C ILE A 31 -3.13 4.79 -3.98
N TRP A 32 -4.33 4.49 -3.48
CA TRP A 32 -5.25 5.48 -2.93
C TRP A 32 -6.11 4.93 -1.80
N LEU A 33 -6.83 5.82 -1.13
CA LEU A 33 -7.71 5.48 -0.02
C LEU A 33 -9.17 5.46 -0.50
N VAL A 34 -9.92 4.46 -0.05
CA VAL A 34 -11.38 4.38 -0.16
C VAL A 34 -11.99 4.42 1.23
N GLN A 35 -13.04 5.22 1.41
CA GLN A 35 -13.82 5.30 2.64
C GLN A 35 -15.28 4.99 2.32
N ASN A 36 -15.87 4.04 3.04
CA ASN A 36 -17.27 3.61 2.87
C ASN A 36 -17.68 3.19 1.45
N GLY A 37 -16.70 2.77 0.63
CA GLY A 37 -16.92 2.35 -0.76
C GLY A 37 -16.61 3.43 -1.79
N ASP A 38 -16.41 4.68 -1.37
CA ASP A 38 -16.09 5.80 -2.26
C ASP A 38 -14.59 6.14 -2.23
N ASN A 39 -14.03 6.50 -3.39
CA ASN A 39 -12.65 6.96 -3.49
C ASN A 39 -12.49 8.30 -2.76
N VAL A 40 -11.54 8.36 -1.82
CA VAL A 40 -11.23 9.61 -1.10
C VAL A 40 -10.52 10.57 -2.05
N PRO A 41 -11.04 11.79 -2.28
CA PRO A 41 -10.39 12.77 -3.14
C PRO A 41 -8.96 13.08 -2.69
N TRP A 42 -8.06 13.34 -3.64
CA TRP A 42 -6.66 13.71 -3.38
C TRP A 42 -5.85 12.70 -2.55
N SER A 43 -6.26 11.42 -2.54
CA SER A 43 -5.53 10.35 -1.82
C SER A 43 -4.63 9.49 -2.70
N SER A 44 -4.70 9.65 -4.03
CA SER A 44 -3.92 8.85 -4.96
C SER A 44 -2.47 9.32 -5.03
N THR A 45 -1.54 8.38 -5.01
CA THR A 45 -0.13 8.59 -5.35
C THR A 45 0.28 7.61 -6.43
N ASP A 46 0.92 8.14 -7.46
CA ASP A 46 1.43 7.40 -8.61
C ASP A 46 2.90 7.04 -8.40
N LEU A 47 3.23 5.79 -8.66
CA LEU A 47 4.57 5.22 -8.58
C LEU A 47 4.93 4.61 -9.93
N TYR A 48 6.03 5.10 -10.49
CA TYR A 48 6.63 4.50 -11.68
C TYR A 48 7.65 3.44 -11.26
N LEU A 49 7.39 2.18 -11.62
CA LEU A 49 8.34 1.09 -11.48
C LEU A 49 9.08 0.93 -12.80
N THR A 50 10.38 1.18 -12.79
CA THR A 50 11.27 1.06 -13.94
C THR A 50 12.14 -0.19 -13.82
N ASP A 51 12.82 -0.58 -14.90
CA ASP A 51 13.68 -1.78 -14.95
C ASP A 51 12.89 -3.08 -14.69
N SER A 52 13.56 -4.15 -14.24
CA SER A 52 13.00 -5.49 -14.09
C SER A 52 13.66 -6.25 -12.94
N GLY A 53 12.99 -7.29 -12.45
CA GLY A 53 13.50 -8.20 -11.42
C GLY A 53 13.81 -7.51 -10.10
N THR A 54 15.04 -7.63 -9.61
CA THR A 54 15.43 -7.03 -8.33
C THR A 54 15.64 -5.52 -8.39
N LYS A 55 15.89 -4.97 -9.59
CA LYS A 55 16.18 -3.56 -9.79
C LYS A 55 14.93 -2.69 -9.86
N SER A 56 13.78 -3.30 -10.14
CA SER A 56 12.48 -2.63 -10.19
C SER A 56 11.80 -2.46 -8.83
N ARG A 57 12.50 -2.82 -7.74
CA ARG A 57 11.93 -2.79 -6.40
C ARG A 57 11.69 -1.35 -5.96
N THR A 58 10.44 -1.00 -5.74
CA THR A 58 9.99 0.30 -5.25
C THR A 58 9.26 0.12 -3.92
N VAL A 59 9.43 1.06 -2.99
CA VAL A 59 8.72 1.04 -1.71
C VAL A 59 7.62 2.10 -1.74
N ALA A 60 6.40 1.68 -1.44
CA ALA A 60 5.29 2.58 -1.17
C ALA A 60 5.11 2.66 0.35
N ALA A 61 5.41 3.81 0.95
CA ALA A 61 5.25 4.01 2.40
C ALA A 61 4.88 5.46 2.73
N TRP A 62 3.64 5.64 3.21
CA TRP A 62 3.11 6.91 3.69
C TRP A 62 1.88 6.63 4.58
N ASN A 63 1.19 7.70 4.96
CA ASN A 63 0.04 7.62 5.85
C ASN A 63 -1.11 8.53 5.42
N PHE A 64 -2.31 8.22 5.91
CA PHE A 64 -3.53 9.00 5.75
C PHE A 64 -4.12 9.32 7.12
N PHE A 65 -4.51 10.59 7.33
CA PHE A 65 -5.41 10.94 8.42
C PHE A 65 -6.84 10.84 7.92
N VAL A 66 -7.67 10.09 8.65
CA VAL A 66 -9.08 9.85 8.30
C VAL A 66 -9.97 10.23 9.48
N VAL A 67 -11.08 10.90 9.18
CA VAL A 67 -12.16 11.16 10.13
C VAL A 67 -13.18 10.05 9.98
N ILE A 68 -13.46 9.36 11.08
CA ILE A 68 -14.22 8.11 11.11
C ILE A 68 -15.40 8.28 12.06
N ALA A 69 -16.59 7.93 11.62
CA ALA A 69 -17.72 7.61 12.48
C ALA A 69 -17.72 6.11 12.84
N ALA A 70 -18.26 5.74 13.99
CA ALA A 70 -18.46 4.33 14.34
C ALA A 70 -19.30 3.62 13.26
N GLY A 71 -18.78 2.51 12.74
CA GLY A 71 -19.35 1.74 11.63
C GLY A 71 -18.73 2.04 10.26
N ASP A 72 -17.98 3.14 10.13
CA ASP A 72 -17.26 3.45 8.90
C ASP A 72 -16.19 2.39 8.60
N ASN A 73 -15.83 2.27 7.33
CA ASN A 73 -14.74 1.42 6.89
C ASN A 73 -13.82 2.14 5.92
N ILE A 74 -12.55 1.75 5.96
CA ILE A 74 -11.55 2.19 4.97
C ILE A 74 -10.93 1.00 4.26
N GLN A 75 -10.45 1.25 3.05
CA GLN A 75 -9.70 0.32 2.24
C GLN A 75 -8.50 1.04 1.61
N LEU A 76 -7.35 0.40 1.66
CA LEU A 76 -6.22 0.76 0.81
C LEU A 76 -6.42 0.07 -0.54
N MET A 77 -6.44 0.85 -1.61
CA MET A 77 -6.60 0.36 -2.98
C MET A 77 -5.31 0.55 -3.76
N ILE A 78 -5.06 -0.37 -4.68
CA ILE A 78 -3.91 -0.37 -5.57
C ILE A 78 -4.38 -0.81 -6.96
N SER A 79 -3.87 -0.15 -8.00
CA SER A 79 -4.10 -0.52 -9.39
C SER A 79 -2.82 -0.33 -10.19
N ALA A 80 -2.69 -1.12 -11.26
CA ALA A 80 -1.61 -1.02 -12.23
C ALA A 80 -2.24 -0.90 -13.63
N GLU A 81 -1.78 0.05 -14.44
CA GLU A 81 -2.52 0.48 -15.65
C GLU A 81 -2.32 -0.39 -16.90
N ASN A 82 -1.25 -1.21 -16.99
CA ASN A 82 -0.89 -1.96 -18.21
C ASN A 82 -0.72 -3.48 -17.95
N ASP A 83 -0.37 -4.30 -18.95
CA ASP A 83 -0.03 -5.73 -18.79
C ASP A 83 1.27 -5.89 -17.99
N LEU A 84 1.13 -5.81 -16.67
CA LEU A 84 2.23 -5.54 -15.78
C LEU A 84 2.45 -6.75 -14.92
N LYS A 85 3.57 -7.43 -15.12
CA LYS A 85 4.08 -8.43 -14.18
C LYS A 85 4.54 -7.80 -12.86
N THR A 86 3.89 -6.70 -12.46
CA THR A 86 3.97 -6.01 -11.19
C THR A 86 3.24 -6.82 -10.12
N SER A 87 3.86 -6.90 -8.94
CA SER A 87 3.32 -7.60 -7.79
C SER A 87 3.71 -6.91 -6.50
N ILE A 88 2.87 -7.09 -5.48
CA ILE A 88 3.27 -6.84 -4.09
C ILE A 88 4.15 -8.02 -3.68
N LEU A 89 5.40 -7.73 -3.36
CA LEU A 89 6.42 -8.75 -3.14
C LEU A 89 6.41 -9.23 -1.69
N ALA A 90 6.38 -10.54 -1.48
CA ALA A 90 6.85 -11.18 -0.26
C ALA A 90 8.07 -12.04 -0.61
N LEU A 91 9.16 -11.89 0.15
CA LEU A 91 10.39 -12.65 -0.07
C LEU A 91 10.72 -13.45 1.18
N PRO A 92 11.17 -14.72 1.05
CA PRO A 92 11.68 -15.47 2.19
C PRO A 92 12.97 -14.84 2.73
N GLU A 93 13.42 -15.34 3.86
CA GLU A 93 14.74 -15.04 4.41
C GLU A 93 15.86 -15.31 3.39
N GLN A 94 16.90 -14.49 3.45
CA GLN A 94 18.09 -14.63 2.61
C GLN A 94 19.23 -15.20 3.44
N THR A 95 20.08 -16.03 2.83
CA THR A 95 21.19 -16.70 3.53
C THR A 95 22.57 -16.11 3.22
N ASN A 96 22.73 -15.34 2.14
CA ASN A 96 24.02 -14.73 1.79
C ASN A 96 23.86 -13.39 1.04
N PRO A 97 24.03 -12.23 1.71
CA PRO A 97 24.18 -12.08 3.17
C PRO A 97 22.88 -12.46 3.91
N VAL A 98 23.00 -12.89 5.17
CA VAL A 98 21.84 -13.25 6.00
C VAL A 98 20.95 -12.04 6.22
N ARG A 99 19.68 -12.11 5.80
CA ARG A 99 18.66 -11.07 6.05
C ARG A 99 17.28 -11.70 6.31
N PRO A 100 16.45 -11.08 7.16
CA PRO A 100 15.09 -11.55 7.41
C PRO A 100 14.22 -11.45 6.15
N ALA A 101 13.09 -12.16 6.17
CA ALA A 101 12.07 -12.11 5.13
C ALA A 101 11.54 -10.68 4.90
N VAL A 102 11.15 -10.38 3.66
CA VAL A 102 10.49 -9.13 3.30
C VAL A 102 8.97 -9.36 3.31
N PRO A 103 8.20 -8.64 4.15
CA PRO A 103 6.75 -8.77 4.17
C PRO A 103 6.10 -8.08 2.95
N SER A 104 4.92 -8.57 2.55
CA SER A 104 4.16 -7.99 1.43
C SER A 104 3.64 -6.59 1.74
N THR A 105 2.67 -6.50 2.64
CA THR A 105 2.07 -5.24 3.07
C THR A 105 2.00 -5.23 4.59
N ILE A 106 2.55 -4.19 5.18
CA ILE A 106 2.31 -3.84 6.59
C ILE A 106 1.35 -2.67 6.59
N LEU A 107 0.24 -2.80 7.32
CA LEU A 107 -0.71 -1.72 7.55
C LEU A 107 -0.95 -1.59 9.05
N THR A 108 -0.85 -0.37 9.56
CA THR A 108 -1.05 -0.02 10.97
C THR A 108 -2.09 1.08 11.07
N VAL A 109 -2.99 0.95 12.04
CA VAL A 109 -4.02 1.95 12.34
C VAL A 109 -3.83 2.41 13.77
N SER A 110 -3.82 3.71 13.99
CA SER A 110 -3.67 4.32 15.32
C SER A 110 -4.65 5.46 15.48
N GLN A 111 -5.41 5.47 16.58
CA GLN A 111 -6.24 6.62 16.91
C GLN A 111 -5.34 7.76 17.38
N VAL A 112 -5.52 8.95 16.80
CA VAL A 112 -4.71 10.14 17.10
C VAL A 112 -5.54 11.31 17.63
N GLY A 113 -6.87 11.20 17.60
CA GLY A 113 -7.79 12.18 18.14
C GLY A 113 -9.19 11.60 18.37
N SER A 114 -9.96 12.30 19.21
CA SER A 114 -11.39 12.08 19.46
C SER A 114 -12.24 12.90 18.51
#